data_AF-A0A8G2HSB5-F1
#
_entry.id   AF-A0A8G2HSB5-F1
#
_cell.length_a   1.000
_cell.length_b   1.000
_cell.length_c   1.000
_cell.angle_alpha   90.00
_cell.angle_beta   90.00
_cell.angle_gamma   90.00
#
_symmetry.space_group_name_H-M   'P 1'
#
loop_
_entity.id
_entity.type
_entity.pdbx_description
1 polymer ?
#
loop_
_entity_poly.entity_id
_entity_poly.type
_entity_poly.pdbx_seq_one_letter_code
_entity_poly.pdbx_strand_id
1 'polypeptide(L)'
;MLSFTYADLKRQDRKRIARVAFNTGDQQLESWLRAFTELRNKCAHYTRLYFWRFTTVPRQPRDVRWKMDNSLFSQLYMLSRMHPNQHSWRKEISRLEGIIQLYQPYMGRSHLGFPRDWKALLSPEGCACGIQ
;
A
#
# COMPACT_ATOMS: atom_id res chain seq x y z
N MET A 1 -15.65 2.43 -2.14
CA MET A 1 -16.63 2.34 -1.04
C MET A 1 -15.97 2.63 0.31
N LEU A 2 -14.92 1.89 0.73
CA LEU A 2 -14.22 2.14 2.00
C LEU A 2 -13.69 3.57 2.20
N SER A 3 -13.18 4.19 1.14
CA SER A 3 -12.70 5.58 1.16
C SER A 3 -13.84 6.58 1.44
N PHE A 4 -14.98 6.43 0.77
CA PHE A 4 -16.16 7.27 0.99
C PHE A 4 -16.75 7.07 2.39
N THR A 5 -16.92 5.81 2.82
CA THR A 5 -17.46 5.52 4.16
C THR A 5 -16.60 6.10 5.27
N TYR A 6 -15.27 6.12 5.10
CA TYR A 6 -14.37 6.76 6.06
C TYR A 6 -14.48 8.29 6.00
N ALA A 7 -14.52 8.88 4.79
CA ALA A 7 -14.61 10.32 4.59
C ALA A 7 -15.90 10.92 5.17
N ASP A 8 -17.00 10.18 5.11
CA ASP A 8 -18.32 10.58 5.61
C ASP A 8 -18.40 10.59 7.15
N LEU A 9 -17.44 9.97 7.85
CA LEU A 9 -17.40 10.01 9.31
C LEU A 9 -17.08 11.41 9.82
N LYS A 10 -17.63 11.73 11.01
CA LYS A 10 -17.23 12.93 11.74
C LYS A 10 -15.71 12.92 11.92
N ARG A 11 -15.10 14.09 11.81
CA ARG A 11 -13.63 14.23 11.90
C ARG A 11 -13.06 13.65 13.20
N GLN A 12 -13.81 13.73 14.30
CA GLN A 12 -13.44 13.14 15.59
C GLN A 12 -13.28 11.61 15.47
N ASP A 13 -14.23 10.93 14.83
CA ASP A 13 -14.19 9.48 14.63
C ASP A 13 -13.07 9.09 13.66
N ARG A 14 -12.90 9.84 12.56
CA ARG A 14 -11.76 9.64 11.64
C ARG A 14 -10.42 9.69 12.37
N LYS A 15 -10.20 10.72 13.19
CA LYS A 15 -8.98 10.86 14.00
C LYS A 15 -8.80 9.71 14.98
N ARG A 16 -9.88 9.29 15.63
CA ARG A 16 -9.85 8.17 16.58
C ARG A 16 -9.44 6.87 15.88
N ILE A 17 -10.07 6.53 14.76
CA ILE A 17 -9.76 5.32 13.97
C ILE A 17 -8.31 5.38 13.47
N ALA A 18 -7.91 6.50 12.87
CA ALA A 18 -6.55 6.65 12.33
C ALA A 18 -5.48 6.48 13.40
N ARG A 19 -5.71 7.03 14.60
CA ARG A 19 -4.77 6.92 15.72
C ARG A 19 -4.75 5.52 16.33
N VAL A 20 -5.92 4.94 16.62
CA VAL A 20 -6.02 3.66 17.35
C VAL A 20 -5.62 2.48 16.47
N ALA A 21 -6.09 2.43 15.23
CA ALA A 21 -5.86 1.25 14.37
C ALA A 21 -4.54 1.30 13.60
N PHE A 22 -4.03 2.49 13.26
CA PHE A 22 -2.91 2.64 12.34
C PHE A 22 -1.84 3.65 12.79
N ASN A 23 -1.98 4.24 13.98
CA ASN A 23 -1.09 5.27 14.52
C ASN A 23 -0.74 6.39 13.51
N THR A 24 -1.75 6.87 12.77
CA THR A 24 -1.60 7.84 11.68
C THR A 24 -2.59 9.01 11.79
N GLY A 25 -2.46 10.02 10.92
CA GLY A 25 -3.41 11.12 10.81
C GLY A 25 -4.67 10.77 10.02
N ASP A 26 -5.79 11.43 10.34
CA ASP A 26 -7.07 11.28 9.64
C ASP A 26 -6.94 11.48 8.12
N GLN A 27 -6.25 12.54 7.71
CA GLN A 27 -6.03 12.82 6.29
C GLN A 27 -5.06 11.85 5.60
N GLN A 28 -4.14 11.23 6.35
CA GLN A 28 -3.22 10.22 5.80
C GLN A 28 -4.00 8.94 5.52
N LEU A 29 -4.79 8.47 6.48
CA LEU A 29 -5.62 7.28 6.32
C LEU A 29 -6.63 7.45 5.17
N GLU A 30 -7.29 8.61 5.05
CA GLU A 30 -8.19 8.89 3.93
C GLU A 30 -7.49 8.79 2.56
N SER A 31 -6.29 9.36 2.46
CA SER A 31 -5.48 9.29 1.24
C SER A 31 -5.09 7.86 0.89
N TRP A 32 -4.72 7.04 1.88
CA TRP A 32 -4.35 5.64 1.68
C TRP A 32 -5.55 4.80 1.21
N LEU A 33 -6.72 4.99 1.83
CA LEU A 33 -7.97 4.31 1.43
C LEU A 33 -8.38 4.70 0.00
N ARG A 34 -8.16 5.95 -0.41
CA ARG A 34 -8.40 6.39 -1.79
C ARG A 34 -7.44 5.70 -2.77
N ALA A 35 -6.15 5.63 -2.44
CA ALA A 35 -5.17 4.92 -3.27
C ALA A 35 -5.52 3.43 -3.43
N PHE A 36 -5.97 2.77 -2.36
CA PHE A 36 -6.41 1.37 -2.43
C PHE A 36 -7.70 1.19 -3.22
N THR A 37 -8.61 2.15 -3.18
CA THR A 37 -9.81 2.13 -4.02
C THR A 37 -9.43 2.13 -5.50
N GLU A 38 -8.48 2.99 -5.89
CA GLU A 38 -7.98 3.02 -7.27
C GLU A 38 -7.27 1.71 -7.66
N LEU A 39 -6.38 1.21 -6.80
CA LEU A 39 -5.69 -0.07 -7.01
C LEU A 39 -6.68 -1.22 -7.19
N ARG A 40 -7.65 -1.36 -6.27
CA ARG A 40 -8.68 -2.40 -6.35
C ARG A 40 -9.50 -2.28 -7.63
N ASN A 41 -9.87 -1.08 -8.04
CA ASN A 41 -10.64 -0.87 -9.26
C ASN A 41 -9.85 -1.29 -10.50
N LYS A 42 -8.55 -0.97 -10.57
CA LYS A 42 -7.69 -1.45 -11.66
C LYS A 42 -7.63 -2.97 -11.72
N CYS A 43 -7.49 -3.65 -10.57
CA CYS A 43 -7.52 -5.10 -10.51
C CYS A 43 -8.87 -5.68 -10.98
N ALA A 44 -9.99 -5.07 -10.56
CA ALA A 44 -11.34 -5.53 -10.95
C ALA A 44 -11.65 -5.33 -12.45
N HIS A 45 -10.99 -4.35 -13.09
CA HIS A 45 -11.09 -4.11 -14.52
C HIS A 45 -10.04 -4.89 -15.33
N TYR A 46 -9.31 -5.84 -14.72
CA TYR A 46 -8.23 -6.61 -15.36
C TYR A 46 -7.24 -5.72 -16.12
N THR A 47 -7.03 -4.50 -15.63
CA THR A 47 -6.20 -3.51 -16.31
C THR A 47 -4.72 -3.81 -16.06
N ARG A 48 -3.88 -3.49 -17.04
CA ARG A 48 -2.43 -3.56 -16.92
C ARG A 48 -1.92 -2.71 -15.74
N LEU A 49 -1.12 -3.31 -14.85
CA LEU A 49 -0.50 -2.62 -13.70
C LEU A 49 0.94 -2.16 -13.95
N TYR A 50 1.62 -2.75 -14.92
CA TYR A 50 3.00 -2.40 -15.30
C TYR A 50 3.01 -1.28 -16.34
N PHE A 51 4.05 -0.44 -16.29
CA PHE A 51 4.13 0.87 -16.96
C PHE A 51 2.99 1.84 -16.60
N TRP A 52 2.19 1.51 -15.59
CA TRP A 52 1.07 2.34 -15.19
C TRP A 52 1.46 3.30 -14.08
N ARG A 53 0.87 4.49 -14.13
CA ARG A 53 0.96 5.51 -13.09
C ARG A 53 -0.43 5.79 -12.53
N PHE A 54 -0.59 5.60 -11.23
CA PHE A 54 -1.83 5.91 -10.52
C PHE A 54 -2.09 7.42 -10.51
N THR A 55 -3.36 7.80 -10.47
CA THR A 55 -3.76 9.20 -10.28
C THR A 55 -3.63 9.61 -8.81
N THR A 56 -3.89 8.67 -7.90
CA THR A 56 -3.78 8.87 -6.46
C THR A 56 -2.40 8.45 -5.96
N VAL A 57 -1.68 9.41 -5.38
CA VAL A 57 -0.45 9.14 -4.61
C VAL A 57 -0.81 9.00 -3.13
N PRO A 58 -0.43 7.91 -2.44
CA PRO A 58 -0.63 7.81 -1.00
C PRO A 58 0.17 8.88 -0.29
N ARG A 59 -0.47 9.55 0.66
CA ARG A 59 0.21 10.58 1.46
C ARG A 59 1.37 9.96 2.24
N GLN A 60 2.51 10.64 2.22
CA GLN A 60 3.74 10.21 2.88
C GLN A 60 3.50 9.82 4.36
N PRO A 61 3.89 8.61 4.79
CA PRO A 61 3.97 8.24 6.21
C PRO A 61 5.06 9.04 6.93
N ARG A 62 4.90 9.29 8.22
CA ARG A 62 5.81 10.16 8.99
C ARG A 62 7.20 9.55 9.20
N ASP A 63 7.28 8.23 9.24
CA ASP A 63 8.45 7.45 9.61
C ASP A 63 9.25 6.95 8.40
N VAL A 64 8.87 7.35 7.19
CA VAL A 64 9.45 6.82 5.96
C VAL A 64 10.20 7.92 5.22
N ARG A 65 11.51 7.71 4.99
CA ARG A 65 12.36 8.62 4.22
C ARG A 65 12.17 8.46 2.70
N TRP A 66 11.68 7.32 2.27
CA TRP A 66 11.36 7.12 0.86
C TRP A 66 10.12 7.91 0.46
N LYS A 67 10.30 8.82 -0.51
CA LYS A 67 9.22 9.54 -1.18
C LYS A 67 8.22 8.61 -1.90
N MET A 68 6.98 8.61 -1.43
CA MET A 68 5.86 7.98 -2.13
C MET A 68 5.60 8.67 -3.47
N ASP A 69 5.25 7.87 -4.46
CA ASP A 69 4.92 8.29 -5.81
C ASP A 69 3.66 7.57 -6.32
N ASN A 70 3.35 7.74 -7.59
CA ASN A 70 2.21 7.08 -8.24
C ASN A 70 2.55 5.72 -8.86
N SER A 71 3.61 5.05 -8.43
CA SER A 71 3.92 3.69 -8.89
C SER A 71 3.05 2.66 -8.18
N LEU A 72 2.98 1.45 -8.75
CA LEU A 72 2.39 0.30 -8.06
C LEU A 72 3.11 0.02 -6.74
N PHE A 73 4.44 0.19 -6.71
CA PHE A 73 5.20 -0.02 -5.50
C PHE A 73 4.67 0.83 -4.33
N SER A 74 4.48 2.13 -4.52
CA SER A 74 3.99 3.02 -3.45
C SER A 74 2.62 2.57 -2.92
N GLN A 75 1.76 2.02 -3.78
CA GLN A 75 0.47 1.45 -3.34
C GLN A 75 0.67 0.19 -2.50
N LEU A 76 1.52 -0.73 -2.96
CA LEU A 76 1.82 -1.96 -2.23
C LEU A 76 2.55 -1.72 -0.92
N TYR A 77 3.39 -0.69 -0.87
CA TYR A 77 4.07 -0.26 0.34
C TYR A 77 3.08 0.20 1.40
N MET A 78 2.10 1.03 1.02
CA MET A 78 1.07 1.39 1.98
C MET A 78 0.18 0.21 2.37
N LEU A 79 -0.09 -0.68 1.42
CA LEU A 79 -0.87 -1.88 1.68
C LEU A 79 -0.17 -2.81 2.69
N SER A 80 1.15 -2.96 2.61
CA SER A 80 1.93 -3.77 3.57
C SER A 80 1.79 -3.25 4.99
N ARG A 81 1.81 -1.93 5.15
CA ARG A 81 1.70 -1.23 6.44
C ARG A 81 0.31 -1.34 7.05
N MET A 82 -0.72 -1.39 6.22
CA MET A 82 -2.11 -1.51 6.66
C MET A 82 -2.59 -2.97 6.74
N HIS A 83 -1.77 -3.93 6.33
CA HIS A 83 -2.16 -5.34 6.37
C HIS A 83 -2.19 -5.84 7.83
N PRO A 84 -3.34 -6.33 8.33
CA PRO A 84 -3.49 -6.65 9.76
C PRO A 84 -2.64 -7.85 10.20
N ASN A 85 -2.28 -8.74 9.26
CA ASN A 85 -1.51 -9.94 9.54
C ASN A 85 -0.22 -9.96 8.72
N GLN A 86 0.91 -9.71 9.38
CA GLN A 86 2.22 -9.68 8.73
C GLN A 86 2.71 -11.06 8.26
N HIS A 87 2.26 -12.15 8.89
CA HIS A 87 2.59 -13.50 8.42
C HIS A 87 1.89 -13.82 7.09
N SER A 88 0.59 -13.52 7.00
CA SER A 88 -0.16 -13.67 5.74
C SER A 88 0.40 -12.75 4.66
N TRP A 89 0.77 -11.52 5.01
CA TRP A 89 1.38 -10.59 4.06
C TRP A 89 2.67 -11.14 3.46
N ARG A 90 3.59 -11.70 4.28
CA ARG A 90 4.81 -12.32 3.79
C ARG A 90 4.55 -13.44 2.79
N LYS A 91 3.49 -14.25 3.00
CA LYS A 91 3.07 -15.28 2.04
C LYS A 91 2.66 -14.67 0.69
N GLU A 92 1.92 -13.56 0.70
CA GLU A 92 1.55 -12.86 -0.53
C GLU A 92 2.76 -12.22 -1.23
N ILE A 93 3.73 -11.70 -0.47
CA ILE A 93 4.99 -11.19 -1.03
C ILE A 93 5.82 -12.29 -1.70
N SER A 94 5.89 -13.48 -1.10
CA SER A 94 6.55 -14.64 -1.73
C SER A 94 5.86 -15.07 -3.03
N ARG A 95 4.53 -15.01 -3.09
CA ARG A 95 3.78 -15.27 -4.33
C ARG A 95 4.05 -14.21 -5.39
N LEU A 96 4.06 -12.94 -5.01
CA LEU A 96 4.38 -11.83 -5.89
C LEU A 96 5.79 -11.95 -6.46
N GLU A 97 6.76 -12.35 -5.64
CA GLU A 97 8.14 -12.62 -6.09
C GLU A 97 8.18 -13.70 -7.17
N GLY A 98 7.46 -14.81 -6.98
CA GLY A 98 7.36 -15.87 -7.99
C GLY A 98 6.78 -15.36 -9.33
N ILE A 99 5.75 -14.52 -9.28
CA ILE A 99 5.17 -13.89 -10.48
C ILE A 99 6.20 -12.96 -11.15
N ILE A 100 6.88 -12.11 -10.39
CA ILE A 100 7.89 -11.19 -10.93
C ILE A 100 9.03 -11.97 -11.58
N GLN A 101 9.48 -13.08 -10.97
CA GLN A 101 10.52 -13.94 -11.52
C GLN A 101 10.06 -14.63 -12.82
N LEU A 102 8.84 -15.17 -12.85
CA LEU A 102 8.26 -15.82 -14.03
C LEU A 102 8.23 -14.87 -15.25
N TYR A 103 7.92 -13.59 -15.03
CA TYR A 103 7.81 -12.59 -16.09
C TYR A 103 9.07 -11.72 -16.27
N GLN A 104 10.14 -12.00 -15.55
CA GLN A 104 11.37 -11.22 -15.59
C GLN A 104 11.99 -11.08 -17.00
N PRO A 105 11.96 -12.10 -17.88
CA PRO A 105 12.46 -11.97 -19.26
C PRO A 105 11.68 -10.95 -20.11
N TYR A 106 10.41 -10.70 -19.77
CA TYR A 106 9.50 -9.85 -20.55
C TYR A 106 9.31 -8.46 -19.91
N MET A 107 9.53 -8.34 -18.61
CA MET A 107 9.27 -7.11 -17.87
C MET A 107 10.27 -6.89 -16.74
N GLY A 108 10.98 -5.76 -16.81
CA GLY A 108 11.82 -5.29 -15.72
C GLY A 108 11.02 -4.80 -14.51
N ARG A 109 11.60 -4.99 -13.31
CA ARG A 109 11.06 -4.47 -12.03
C ARG A 109 10.83 -2.95 -12.04
N SER A 110 11.64 -2.21 -12.79
CA SER A 110 11.51 -0.76 -12.98
C SER A 110 10.16 -0.36 -13.56
N HIS A 111 9.54 -1.21 -14.38
CA HIS A 111 8.23 -0.95 -14.99
C HIS A 111 7.08 -1.01 -13.98
N LEU A 112 7.29 -1.65 -12.84
CA LEU A 112 6.36 -1.66 -11.70
C LEU A 112 6.69 -0.55 -10.67
N GLY A 113 7.79 0.16 -10.86
CA GLY A 113 8.34 1.11 -9.89
C GLY A 113 9.05 0.44 -8.70
N PHE A 114 9.43 -0.83 -8.82
CA PHE A 114 10.05 -1.57 -7.72
C PHE A 114 11.54 -1.23 -7.62
N PRO A 115 12.06 -0.81 -6.46
CA PRO A 115 13.49 -0.64 -6.26
C PRO A 115 14.19 -1.99 -6.14
N ARG A 116 15.52 -1.98 -6.02
CA ARG A 116 16.32 -3.22 -5.95
C ARG A 116 15.99 -4.05 -4.71
N ASP A 117 15.76 -3.39 -3.59
CA ASP A 117 15.49 -3.91 -2.24
C ASP A 117 13.98 -3.95 -1.89
N TRP A 118 13.11 -3.93 -2.91
CA TRP A 118 11.66 -3.86 -2.77
C TRP A 118 11.08 -4.90 -1.78
N LYS A 119 11.63 -6.11 -1.74
CA LYS A 119 11.14 -7.20 -0.88
C LYS A 119 11.35 -6.89 0.60
N ALA A 120 12.52 -6.34 0.96
CA ALA A 120 12.81 -5.91 2.33
C ALA A 120 11.90 -4.74 2.72
N LEU A 121 11.67 -3.80 1.80
CA LEU A 121 10.80 -2.65 2.03
C LEU A 121 9.32 -3.02 2.18
N LEU A 122 8.86 -4.09 1.51
CA LEU A 122 7.52 -4.65 1.70
C LEU A 122 7.44 -5.66 2.85
N SER A 123 8.56 -6.07 3.44
CA SER A 123 8.60 -7.02 4.57
C SER A 123 9.29 -6.39 5.78
N PRO A 124 8.83 -5.22 6.28
CA PRO A 124 9.49 -4.59 7.41
C PRO A 124 9.45 -5.52 8.63
N GLU A 125 10.63 -5.89 9.11
CA GLU A 125 10.77 -6.47 10.44
C GLU A 125 10.44 -5.37 11.46
N GLY A 126 9.39 -5.56 12.25
CA GLY A 126 9.06 -4.65 13.33
C GLY A 126 8.28 -3.39 12.93
N CYS A 127 6.99 -3.55 12.69
CA CYS A 127 6.04 -2.70 13.39
C CYS A 127 5.04 -3.64 14.05
N ALA A 128 5.42 -4.10 15.24
CA ALA A 128 4.45 -4.58 16.20
C ALA A 128 3.47 -3.42 16.42
N CYS A 129 2.31 -3.46 15.74
CA CYS A 129 1.13 -2.83 16.29
C CYS A 129 0.78 -3.70 17.49
N GLY A 130 1.45 -3.42 18.61
CA GLY A 130 1.16 -4.01 19.90
C GLY A 130 -0.29 -3.71 20.20
N ILE A 131 -1.11 -4.75 20.14
CA ILE A 131 -2.34 -4.79 20.90
C ILE A 131 -1.88 -5.02 22.34
N GLN A 132 -1.75 -3.92 23.09
CA GLN A 132 -1.92 -3.91 24.54
C GLN A 132 -3.16 -3.06 24.82
#